data_AF-A0AA39UM42-F1
#
_entry.id   AF-A0AA39UM42-F1
#
_cell.length_a   1.000
_cell.length_b   1.000
_cell.length_c   1.000
_cell.angle_alpha   90.00
_cell.angle_beta   90.00
_cell.angle_gamma   90.00
#
_symmetry.space_group_name_H-M   'P 1'
#
loop_
_entity.id
_entity.type
_entity.pdbx_description
1 polymer ?
#
loop_
_entity_poly.entity_id
_entity_poly.type
_entity_poly.pdbx_seq_one_letter_code
_entity_poly.pdbx_strand_id
1 'polypeptide(L)'
;MSHSIRTGLYSTILTLSVLQTGIALTGAIFHRDTNRRSWMTQTIFESFTTFFAVVTAIWMCTLLFNNAKPHSTHLFTQFITHIYSLGSLTIIWLALALMLSPQLPYNCDYAIIPPPPDTPEDKWCSLNATSVTLACIICIFCSVTTYLVLRSSRRTASLRDNIAINDAQDKRNRPRRAPLPKPAKVRVHLYSWILAIAFIQTGWGICAAIANDGDTPAQMVFGSIAGFAALFNWIWASVLLSYNYRPDSRHALTSAKAHLVSYATLAIVWLALSICLTEQLPHQCNFEIPSDGEASVWCMGDSAAAGLGWILMILCIATTIVIYKSSCRGSTMGISVNIALYDRGYQETV
;
A
#
# COMPACT_ATOMS: atom_id res chain seq x y z
N MET A 1 12.62 19.64 3.79
CA MET A 1 11.71 18.72 4.52
C MET A 1 12.49 17.48 4.89
N SER A 2 12.36 16.96 6.13
CA SER A 2 13.08 15.73 6.49
C SER A 2 12.58 14.56 5.63
N HIS A 3 13.46 13.60 5.33
CA HIS A 3 13.11 12.43 4.53
C HIS A 3 11.92 11.67 5.13
N SER A 4 11.90 11.55 6.47
CA SER A 4 10.85 10.88 7.24
C SER A 4 9.46 11.52 7.07
N ILE A 5 9.37 12.86 7.12
CA ILE A 5 8.09 13.58 6.93
C ILE A 5 7.54 13.36 5.52
N ARG A 6 8.43 13.36 4.51
CA ARG A 6 8.05 13.15 3.12
C ARG A 6 7.56 11.74 2.84
N THR A 7 8.24 10.73 3.36
CA THR A 7 7.80 9.33 3.24
C THR A 7 6.48 9.11 3.97
N GLY A 8 6.28 9.76 5.13
CA GLY A 8 5.01 9.72 5.84
C GLY A 8 3.86 10.26 5.00
N LEU A 9 4.02 11.46 4.42
CA LEU A 9 2.99 12.08 3.57
C LEU A 9 2.65 11.25 2.33
N TYR A 10 3.65 10.71 1.62
CA TYR A 10 3.39 9.85 0.46
C TYR A 10 2.71 8.53 0.85
N SER A 11 3.07 7.96 2.00
CA SER A 11 2.39 6.78 2.54
C SER A 11 0.93 7.09 2.87
N THR A 12 0.64 8.24 3.50
CA THR A 12 -0.73 8.64 3.83
C THR A 12 -1.57 8.87 2.57
N ILE A 13 -1.04 9.58 1.57
CA ILE A 13 -1.78 9.80 0.32
C ILE A 13 -2.02 8.47 -0.41
N LEU A 14 -1.03 7.57 -0.41
CA LEU A 14 -1.18 6.22 -0.96
C LEU A 14 -2.31 5.46 -0.25
N THR A 15 -2.30 5.41 1.08
CA THR A 15 -3.33 4.72 1.88
C THR A 15 -4.73 5.26 1.61
N LEU A 16 -4.89 6.59 1.59
CA LEU A 16 -6.18 7.21 1.32
C LEU A 16 -6.67 6.94 -0.10
N SER A 17 -5.75 6.96 -1.09
CA SER A 17 -6.11 6.66 -2.47
C SER A 17 -6.59 5.21 -2.62
N VAL A 18 -5.93 4.26 -1.97
CA VAL A 18 -6.35 2.85 -2.02
C VAL A 18 -7.70 2.63 -1.34
N LEU A 19 -7.92 3.28 -0.20
CA LEU A 19 -9.21 3.22 0.50
C LEU A 19 -10.33 3.75 -0.39
N GLN A 20 -10.07 4.85 -1.10
CA GLN A 20 -11.01 5.43 -2.07
C GLN A 20 -11.27 4.50 -3.26
N THR A 21 -10.26 3.78 -3.76
CA THR A 21 -10.44 2.73 -4.78
C THR A 21 -11.39 1.65 -4.28
N GLY A 22 -11.18 1.18 -3.04
CA GLY A 22 -12.00 0.15 -2.44
C GLY A 22 -13.47 0.56 -2.37
N ILE A 23 -13.75 1.75 -1.83
CA ILE A 23 -15.11 2.29 -1.71
C ILE A 23 -15.78 2.46 -3.08
N ALA A 24 -15.06 2.99 -4.07
CA ALA A 24 -15.61 3.19 -5.41
C ALA A 24 -15.87 1.84 -6.13
N LEU A 25 -15.01 0.84 -5.94
CA LEU A 25 -15.21 -0.50 -6.49
C LEU A 25 -16.39 -1.21 -5.81
N THR A 26 -16.51 -1.08 -4.49
CA THR A 26 -17.64 -1.63 -3.74
C THR A 26 -18.95 -1.01 -4.21
N GLY A 27 -19.01 0.33 -4.41
CA GLY A 27 -20.16 1.00 -5.01
C GLY A 27 -20.55 0.41 -6.37
N ALA A 28 -19.56 0.20 -7.25
CA ALA A 28 -19.79 -0.33 -8.60
C ALA A 28 -20.30 -1.78 -8.63
N ILE A 29 -19.90 -2.60 -7.65
CA ILE A 29 -20.36 -3.99 -7.53
C ILE A 29 -21.83 -3.99 -7.11
N PHE A 30 -22.18 -3.26 -6.04
CA PHE A 30 -23.54 -3.22 -5.52
C PHE A 30 -24.54 -2.53 -6.47
N HIS A 31 -24.09 -1.68 -7.40
CA HIS A 31 -24.97 -0.94 -8.33
C HIS A 31 -25.56 -1.83 -9.44
N ARG A 32 -25.04 -3.05 -9.63
CA ARG A 32 -25.37 -3.92 -10.76
C ARG A 32 -26.86 -4.30 -10.83
N ASP A 33 -27.58 -4.26 -9.71
CA ASP A 33 -28.99 -4.68 -9.63
C ASP A 33 -30.03 -3.55 -9.55
N THR A 34 -29.63 -2.28 -9.71
CA THR A 34 -30.58 -1.14 -9.68
C THR A 34 -30.95 -0.60 -11.07
N ASN A 35 -32.03 0.21 -11.11
CA ASN A 35 -32.77 0.61 -12.31
C ASN A 35 -31.89 1.28 -13.41
N ARG A 36 -32.15 0.93 -14.68
CA ARG A 36 -31.26 1.11 -15.86
C ARG A 36 -30.81 2.55 -16.20
N ARG A 37 -31.46 3.59 -15.66
CA ARG A 37 -31.19 5.01 -16.03
C ARG A 37 -30.23 5.75 -15.09
N SER A 38 -30.23 5.46 -13.79
CA SER A 38 -29.23 5.99 -12.84
C SER A 38 -27.89 5.25 -12.95
N TRP A 39 -27.95 4.00 -13.41
CA TRP A 39 -26.81 3.11 -13.58
C TRP A 39 -25.67 3.72 -14.42
N MET A 40 -25.98 4.36 -15.55
CA MET A 40 -24.93 4.80 -16.49
C MET A 40 -24.08 5.95 -15.92
N THR A 41 -24.71 6.96 -15.33
CA THR A 41 -23.98 8.11 -14.75
C THR A 41 -23.19 7.72 -13.50
N GLN A 42 -23.71 6.81 -12.69
CA GLN A 42 -23.07 6.39 -11.44
C GLN A 42 -21.95 5.36 -11.67
N THR A 43 -22.15 4.39 -12.57
CA THR A 43 -21.10 3.44 -12.97
C THR A 43 -19.91 4.15 -13.61
N ILE A 44 -20.17 5.13 -14.47
CA ILE A 44 -19.11 5.97 -15.05
C ILE A 44 -18.35 6.69 -13.95
N PHE A 45 -19.07 7.25 -12.98
CA PHE A 45 -18.50 8.00 -11.86
C PHE A 45 -17.63 7.13 -10.94
N GLU A 46 -18.13 5.97 -10.53
CA GLU A 46 -17.42 5.01 -9.68
C GLU A 46 -16.19 4.44 -10.41
N SER A 47 -16.33 4.17 -11.71
CA SER A 47 -15.20 3.74 -12.57
C SER A 47 -14.11 4.81 -12.65
N PHE A 48 -14.46 6.09 -12.80
CA PHE A 48 -13.49 7.19 -12.79
C PHE A 48 -12.82 7.35 -11.44
N THR A 49 -13.58 7.28 -10.36
CA THR A 49 -13.04 7.42 -9.00
C THR A 49 -12.07 6.29 -8.69
N THR A 50 -12.44 5.05 -9.02
CA THR A 50 -11.59 3.85 -8.90
C THR A 50 -10.33 4.00 -9.76
N PHE A 51 -10.47 4.42 -11.02
CA PHE A 51 -9.34 4.61 -11.93
C PHE A 51 -8.34 5.64 -11.39
N PHE A 52 -8.80 6.82 -10.99
CA PHE A 52 -7.93 7.87 -10.46
C PHE A 52 -7.32 7.50 -9.12
N ALA A 53 -8.03 6.75 -8.29
CA ALA A 53 -7.54 6.21 -7.04
C ALA A 53 -6.39 5.20 -7.26
N VAL A 54 -6.54 4.27 -8.21
CA VAL A 54 -5.48 3.34 -8.62
C VAL A 54 -4.29 4.08 -9.23
N VAL A 55 -4.52 5.03 -10.13
CA VAL A 55 -3.45 5.83 -10.75
C VAL A 55 -2.68 6.62 -9.68
N THR A 56 -3.39 7.22 -8.72
CA THR A 56 -2.77 7.94 -7.59
C THR A 56 -1.93 6.99 -6.74
N ALA A 57 -2.43 5.80 -6.45
CA ALA A 57 -1.72 4.79 -5.66
C ALA A 57 -0.44 4.31 -6.38
N ILE A 58 -0.54 3.89 -7.64
CA ILE A 58 0.60 3.47 -8.47
C ILE A 58 1.64 4.59 -8.55
N TRP A 59 1.18 5.82 -8.71
CA TRP A 59 2.04 6.99 -8.76
C TRP A 59 2.76 7.24 -7.44
N MET A 60 2.06 7.20 -6.29
CA MET A 60 2.68 7.34 -4.97
C MET A 60 3.69 6.23 -4.66
N CYS A 61 3.39 4.99 -5.05
CA CYS A 61 4.35 3.89 -5.00
C CYS A 61 5.60 4.22 -5.83
N THR A 62 5.42 4.68 -7.07
CA THR A 62 6.52 5.09 -7.95
C THR A 62 7.36 6.21 -7.33
N LEU A 63 6.72 7.18 -6.68
CA LEU A 63 7.37 8.26 -5.96
C LEU A 63 8.15 7.76 -4.73
N LEU A 64 7.60 6.82 -3.96
CA LEU A 64 8.26 6.21 -2.81
C LEU A 64 9.49 5.40 -3.24
N PHE A 65 9.36 4.57 -4.28
CA PHE A 65 10.46 3.77 -4.84
C PHE A 65 11.56 4.66 -5.47
N ASN A 66 11.18 5.74 -6.16
CA ASN A 66 12.16 6.67 -6.73
C ASN A 66 12.85 7.55 -5.69
N ASN A 67 12.18 7.88 -4.58
CA ASN A 67 12.82 8.57 -3.45
C ASN A 67 13.78 7.67 -2.66
N ALA A 68 13.61 6.35 -2.70
CA ALA A 68 14.50 5.40 -2.02
C ALA A 68 15.87 5.26 -2.70
N LYS A 69 16.06 5.74 -3.94
CA LYS A 69 17.36 5.69 -4.66
C LYS A 69 18.21 6.92 -4.32
N PRO A 70 19.29 6.79 -3.52
CA PRO A 70 20.03 7.94 -2.98
C PRO A 70 20.84 8.75 -4.02
N HIS A 71 20.97 8.28 -5.27
CA HIS A 71 21.95 8.79 -6.24
C HIS A 71 21.42 9.03 -7.67
N SER A 72 20.11 9.17 -7.88
CA SER A 72 19.61 9.63 -9.19
C SER A 72 19.95 11.11 -9.39
N THR A 73 20.78 11.43 -10.37
CA THR A 73 21.32 12.76 -10.67
C THR A 73 20.31 13.77 -11.22
N HIS A 74 19.07 13.36 -11.45
CA HIS A 74 18.02 14.25 -11.93
C HIS A 74 17.12 14.77 -10.81
N LEU A 75 17.73 15.40 -9.79
CA LEU A 75 16.99 16.08 -8.71
C LEU A 75 16.05 17.17 -9.24
N PHE A 76 16.39 17.81 -10.36
CA PHE A 76 15.54 18.79 -11.03
C PHE A 76 14.34 18.15 -11.74
N THR A 77 14.57 17.03 -12.46
CA THR A 77 13.49 16.30 -13.11
C THR A 77 12.55 15.71 -12.06
N GLN A 78 13.06 15.06 -11.01
CA GLN A 78 12.25 14.56 -9.88
C GLN A 78 11.43 15.65 -9.22
N PHE A 79 12.00 16.83 -9.03
CA PHE A 79 11.30 17.98 -8.44
C PHE A 79 10.13 18.46 -9.33
N ILE A 80 10.37 18.60 -10.63
CA ILE A 80 9.33 18.92 -11.62
C ILE A 80 8.28 17.81 -11.65
N THR A 81 8.68 16.53 -11.68
CA THR A 81 7.72 15.42 -11.70
C THR A 81 6.86 15.41 -10.44
N HIS A 82 7.42 15.69 -9.26
CA HIS A 82 6.67 15.75 -8.01
C HIS A 82 5.67 16.91 -7.97
N ILE A 83 6.05 18.12 -8.42
CA ILE A 83 5.13 19.27 -8.39
C ILE A 83 4.02 19.12 -9.41
N TYR A 84 4.36 18.81 -10.67
CA TYR A 84 3.34 18.69 -11.70
C TYR A 84 2.42 17.52 -11.43
N SER A 85 2.94 16.37 -10.95
CA SER A 85 2.06 15.23 -10.65
C SER A 85 1.18 15.44 -9.42
N LEU A 86 1.72 15.95 -8.30
CA LEU A 86 0.92 16.19 -7.09
C LEU A 86 -0.06 17.34 -7.30
N GLY A 87 0.33 18.37 -8.05
CA GLY A 87 -0.56 19.46 -8.47
C GLY A 87 -1.69 18.97 -9.36
N SER A 88 -1.40 18.19 -10.40
CA SER A 88 -2.43 17.61 -11.27
C SER A 88 -3.35 16.65 -10.51
N LEU A 89 -2.81 15.82 -9.62
CA LEU A 89 -3.61 14.95 -8.74
C LEU A 89 -4.53 15.77 -7.84
N THR A 90 -4.05 16.88 -7.27
CA THR A 90 -4.88 17.78 -6.45
C THR A 90 -6.06 18.33 -7.26
N ILE A 91 -5.81 18.80 -8.49
CA ILE A 91 -6.86 19.35 -9.36
C ILE A 91 -7.88 18.27 -9.74
N ILE A 92 -7.43 17.06 -10.05
CA ILE A 92 -8.30 15.92 -10.38
C ILE A 92 -9.18 15.53 -9.19
N TRP A 93 -8.60 15.41 -7.99
CA TRP A 93 -9.35 15.07 -6.77
C TRP A 93 -10.32 16.17 -6.35
N LEU A 94 -9.94 17.44 -6.53
CA LEU A 94 -10.85 18.57 -6.31
C LEU A 94 -12.01 18.55 -7.30
N ALA A 95 -11.75 18.29 -8.58
CA ALA A 95 -12.80 18.17 -9.59
C ALA A 95 -13.75 17.02 -9.28
N LEU A 96 -13.23 15.85 -8.90
CA LEU A 96 -14.05 14.70 -8.47
C LEU A 96 -14.91 15.04 -7.24
N ALA A 97 -14.35 15.69 -6.22
CA ALA A 97 -15.10 16.12 -5.04
C ALA A 97 -16.21 17.14 -5.38
N LEU A 98 -15.92 18.09 -6.28
CA LEU A 98 -16.89 19.09 -6.74
C LEU A 98 -17.98 18.49 -7.63
N MET A 99 -17.70 17.42 -8.37
CA MET A 99 -18.71 16.68 -9.15
C MET A 99 -19.59 15.81 -8.25
N LEU A 100 -19.05 15.31 -7.13
CA LEU A 100 -19.76 14.50 -6.13
C LEU A 100 -20.69 15.31 -5.22
N SER A 101 -20.23 16.48 -4.77
CA SER A 101 -20.93 17.29 -3.77
C SER A 101 -22.39 17.66 -4.14
N PRO A 102 -22.75 17.96 -5.40
CA PRO A 102 -24.12 18.29 -5.79
C PRO A 102 -25.06 17.08 -5.81
N GLN A 103 -24.55 15.84 -5.81
CA GLN A 103 -25.36 14.63 -5.85
C GLN A 103 -25.78 14.12 -4.47
N LEU A 104 -25.09 14.56 -3.41
CA LEU A 104 -25.41 14.23 -2.02
C LEU A 104 -26.84 14.63 -1.61
N PRO A 105 -27.33 15.87 -1.87
CA PRO A 105 -28.67 16.26 -1.42
C PRO A 105 -29.78 15.45 -2.10
N TYR A 106 -29.58 15.06 -3.36
CA TYR A 106 -30.60 14.36 -4.14
C TYR A 106 -30.76 12.89 -3.74
N ASN A 107 -29.66 12.26 -3.28
CA ASN A 107 -29.65 10.86 -2.87
C ASN A 107 -29.94 10.66 -1.37
N CYS A 108 -30.04 11.72 -0.58
CA CYS A 108 -30.22 11.68 0.87
C CYS A 108 -31.47 12.43 1.34
N ASP A 109 -32.39 12.80 0.44
CA ASP A 109 -33.60 13.54 0.80
C ASP A 109 -34.68 12.61 1.35
N TYR A 110 -34.59 12.34 2.65
CA TYR A 110 -35.54 11.53 3.42
C TYR A 110 -36.94 12.16 3.54
N ALA A 111 -37.13 13.40 3.09
CA ALA A 111 -38.37 14.14 3.31
C ALA A 111 -39.51 13.75 2.36
N ILE A 112 -39.22 13.08 1.23
CA ILE A 112 -40.19 12.96 0.13
C ILE A 112 -41.02 11.66 0.24
N ILE A 113 -40.49 10.56 0.79
CA ILE A 113 -41.24 9.31 1.04
C ILE A 113 -40.55 8.58 2.20
N PRO A 114 -41.22 8.26 3.34
CA PRO A 114 -40.61 7.40 4.35
C PRO A 114 -40.39 6.01 3.75
N PRO A 115 -39.13 5.55 3.59
CA PRO A 115 -38.86 4.23 3.06
C PRO A 115 -39.34 3.18 4.07
N PRO A 116 -39.73 1.97 3.61
CA PRO A 116 -39.79 0.80 4.48
C PRO A 116 -38.47 0.67 5.26
N PRO A 117 -38.49 0.27 6.54
CA PRO A 117 -37.32 0.31 7.44
C PRO A 117 -36.11 -0.54 7.03
N ASP A 118 -36.14 -1.23 5.89
CA ASP A 118 -35.11 -2.15 5.42
C ASP A 118 -34.67 -1.89 3.95
N THR A 119 -34.96 -0.72 3.37
CA THR A 119 -34.51 -0.45 2.00
C THR A 119 -33.03 -0.12 1.93
N PRO A 120 -32.28 -0.65 0.94
CA PRO A 120 -30.83 -0.44 0.81
C PRO A 120 -30.41 1.03 0.59
N GLU A 121 -31.36 1.96 0.43
CA GLU A 121 -31.18 3.39 0.16
C GLU A 121 -30.28 4.11 1.20
N ASP A 122 -30.33 3.70 2.47
CA ASP A 122 -29.55 4.30 3.57
C ASP A 122 -28.04 4.06 3.46
N LYS A 123 -27.65 2.91 2.88
CA LYS A 123 -26.24 2.54 2.72
C LYS A 123 -25.55 3.42 1.66
N TRP A 124 -26.30 3.91 0.66
CA TRP A 124 -25.76 4.69 -0.46
C TRP A 124 -25.41 6.13 -0.08
N CYS A 125 -26.25 6.77 0.74
CA CYS A 125 -25.97 8.11 1.23
C CYS A 125 -24.65 8.13 2.03
N SER A 126 -24.47 7.11 2.88
CA SER A 126 -23.23 6.88 3.65
C SER A 126 -21.99 6.65 2.75
N LEU A 127 -22.08 5.77 1.75
CA LEU A 127 -20.98 5.47 0.82
C LEU A 127 -20.57 6.68 -0.02
N ASN A 128 -21.54 7.43 -0.55
CA ASN A 128 -21.24 8.64 -1.30
C ASN A 128 -20.63 9.72 -0.40
N ALA A 129 -21.18 9.95 0.80
CA ALA A 129 -20.62 10.92 1.75
C ALA A 129 -19.19 10.58 2.18
N THR A 130 -18.91 9.30 2.43
CA THR A 130 -17.56 8.83 2.77
C THR A 130 -16.59 8.99 1.60
N SER A 131 -17.02 8.66 0.38
CA SER A 131 -16.26 8.88 -0.85
C SER A 131 -15.90 10.36 -1.08
N VAL A 132 -16.86 11.28 -0.92
CA VAL A 132 -16.60 12.73 -1.02
C VAL A 132 -15.61 13.19 0.04
N THR A 133 -15.83 12.74 1.27
CA THR A 133 -14.98 13.12 2.41
C THR A 133 -13.54 12.67 2.20
N LEU A 134 -13.33 11.44 1.73
CA LEU A 134 -12.01 10.91 1.40
C LEU A 134 -11.36 11.64 0.22
N ALA A 135 -12.11 11.94 -0.85
CA ALA A 135 -11.61 12.76 -1.95
C ALA A 135 -11.13 14.14 -1.47
N CYS A 136 -11.89 14.79 -0.59
CA CYS A 136 -11.52 16.07 0.03
C CYS A 136 -10.25 15.94 0.88
N ILE A 137 -10.14 14.89 1.71
CA ILE A 137 -8.95 14.64 2.53
C ILE A 137 -7.72 14.41 1.63
N ILE A 138 -7.83 13.57 0.59
CA ILE A 138 -6.75 13.33 -0.37
C ILE A 138 -6.32 14.64 -1.04
N CYS A 139 -7.27 15.49 -1.44
CA CYS A 139 -6.99 16.80 -2.03
C CYS A 139 -6.20 17.70 -1.07
N ILE A 140 -6.59 17.77 0.21
CA ILE A 140 -5.87 18.55 1.23
C ILE A 140 -4.46 18.01 1.43
N PHE A 141 -4.29 16.69 1.58
CA PHE A 141 -2.97 16.09 1.76
C PHE A 141 -2.06 16.29 0.53
N CYS A 142 -2.59 16.16 -0.68
CA CYS A 142 -1.85 16.46 -1.91
C CYS A 142 -1.43 17.94 -1.97
N SER A 143 -2.32 18.86 -1.60
CA SER A 143 -2.05 20.31 -1.55
C SER A 143 -0.94 20.65 -0.55
N VAL A 144 -1.06 20.15 0.68
CA VAL A 144 -0.07 20.37 1.75
C VAL A 144 1.28 19.77 1.34
N THR A 145 1.29 18.57 0.78
CA THR A 145 2.53 17.92 0.33
C THR A 145 3.19 18.71 -0.80
N THR A 146 2.42 19.18 -1.78
CA THR A 146 2.91 20.04 -2.87
C THR A 146 3.51 21.33 -2.32
N TYR A 147 2.81 22.00 -1.41
CA TYR A 147 3.31 23.21 -0.74
C TYR A 147 4.61 22.97 0.02
N LEU A 148 4.71 21.88 0.78
CA LEU A 148 5.90 21.53 1.54
C LEU A 148 7.09 21.19 0.63
N VAL A 149 6.85 20.52 -0.51
CA VAL A 149 7.86 20.25 -1.53
C VAL A 149 8.35 21.55 -2.18
N LEU A 150 7.44 22.45 -2.55
CA LEU A 150 7.76 23.78 -3.09
C LEU A 150 8.59 24.61 -2.10
N ARG A 151 8.17 24.68 -0.83
CA ARG A 151 8.87 25.41 0.23
C ARG A 151 10.25 24.80 0.50
N SER A 152 10.34 23.47 0.53
CA SER A 152 11.60 22.75 0.67
C SER A 152 12.56 23.09 -0.46
N SER A 153 12.07 23.12 -1.69
CA SER A 153 12.88 23.39 -2.87
C SER A 153 13.45 24.79 -2.90
N ARG A 154 12.64 25.81 -2.59
CA ARG A 154 13.10 27.21 -2.48
C ARG A 154 14.25 27.35 -1.47
N ARG A 155 14.17 26.64 -0.33
CA ARG A 155 15.26 26.60 0.65
C ARG A 155 16.50 25.89 0.13
N THR A 156 16.36 24.74 -0.55
CA THR A 156 17.51 24.02 -1.12
C THR A 156 18.15 24.73 -2.32
N ALA A 157 17.41 25.49 -3.11
CA ALA A 157 17.97 26.30 -4.20
C ALA A 157 18.93 27.36 -3.62
N SER A 158 18.47 28.10 -2.60
CA SER A 158 19.31 29.05 -1.85
C SER A 158 20.52 28.40 -1.16
N LEU A 159 20.43 27.14 -0.72
CA LEU A 159 21.55 26.41 -0.11
C LEU A 159 22.49 25.78 -1.14
N ARG A 160 21.99 25.43 -2.34
CA ARG A 160 22.76 24.74 -3.39
C ARG A 160 23.82 25.62 -4.00
N ASP A 161 23.55 26.91 -4.15
CA ASP A 161 24.54 27.86 -4.66
C ASP A 161 25.77 27.91 -3.73
N ASN A 162 25.57 27.72 -2.43
CA ASN A 162 26.63 27.67 -1.43
C ASN A 162 27.32 26.29 -1.32
N ILE A 163 26.63 25.19 -1.62
CA ILE A 163 27.15 23.80 -1.48
C ILE A 163 27.79 23.29 -2.77
N ALA A 164 27.33 23.69 -3.97
CA ALA A 164 27.93 23.27 -5.24
C ALA A 164 29.42 23.65 -5.34
N ILE A 165 29.80 24.75 -4.70
CA ILE A 165 31.19 25.20 -4.56
C ILE A 165 32.02 24.20 -3.72
N ASN A 166 31.43 23.61 -2.68
CA ASN A 166 32.11 22.67 -1.77
C ASN A 166 32.05 21.18 -2.24
N ASP A 167 30.96 20.76 -2.90
CA ASP A 167 30.76 19.36 -3.36
C ASP A 167 31.61 19.04 -4.62
N ALA A 168 31.97 20.06 -5.41
CA ALA A 168 32.94 19.93 -6.49
C ALA A 168 34.35 19.56 -5.97
N GLN A 169 34.71 19.99 -4.76
CA GLN A 169 35.96 19.59 -4.10
C GLN A 169 35.90 18.16 -3.52
N ASP A 170 34.77 17.73 -2.95
CA ASP A 170 34.65 16.40 -2.30
C ASP A 170 34.49 15.24 -3.31
N LYS A 171 33.80 15.45 -4.44
CA LYS A 171 33.64 14.41 -5.49
C LYS A 171 34.95 13.96 -6.14
N ARG A 172 36.00 14.78 -6.08
CA ARG A 172 37.33 14.42 -6.59
C ARG A 172 37.99 13.30 -5.78
N ASN A 173 37.54 13.09 -4.53
CA ASN A 173 38.20 12.20 -3.57
C ASN A 173 37.41 10.93 -3.22
N ARG A 174 36.17 10.74 -3.71
CA ARG A 174 35.39 9.54 -3.36
C ARG A 174 35.65 8.35 -4.29
N PRO A 175 36.09 7.19 -3.76
CA PRO A 175 36.20 5.97 -4.54
C PRO A 175 34.83 5.51 -5.04
N ARG A 176 34.77 5.08 -6.31
CA ARG A 176 33.57 4.50 -6.93
C ARG A 176 33.07 3.33 -6.08
N ARG A 177 31.82 3.40 -5.63
CA ARG A 177 31.21 2.30 -4.85
C ARG A 177 31.03 1.07 -5.72
N ALA A 178 31.45 -0.08 -5.19
CA ALA A 178 31.30 -1.38 -5.83
C ALA A 178 29.82 -1.76 -6.03
N PRO A 179 29.50 -2.56 -7.07
CA PRO A 179 28.15 -3.08 -7.30
C PRO A 179 27.66 -3.92 -6.12
N LEU A 180 26.33 -3.89 -5.89
CA LEU A 180 25.72 -4.63 -4.79
C LEU A 180 26.01 -6.15 -4.92
N PRO A 181 26.39 -6.79 -3.81
CA PRO A 181 26.62 -8.22 -3.76
C PRO A 181 25.32 -9.01 -4.02
N LYS A 182 25.45 -10.19 -4.63
CA LYS A 182 24.31 -11.04 -5.06
C LYS A 182 23.25 -11.31 -3.96
N PRO A 183 23.60 -11.67 -2.70
CA PRO A 183 22.59 -11.97 -1.66
C PRO A 183 21.72 -10.75 -1.28
N ALA A 184 22.28 -9.54 -1.30
CA ALA A 184 21.54 -8.30 -1.04
C ALA A 184 20.38 -8.12 -2.02
N LYS A 185 20.65 -8.38 -3.30
CA LYS A 185 19.68 -8.23 -4.37
C LYS A 185 18.49 -9.18 -4.18
N VAL A 186 18.75 -10.43 -3.85
CA VAL A 186 17.69 -11.44 -3.63
C VAL A 186 16.76 -11.02 -2.49
N ARG A 187 17.29 -10.58 -1.35
CA ARG A 187 16.45 -10.11 -0.22
C ARG A 187 15.59 -8.92 -0.59
N VAL A 188 16.12 -7.98 -1.36
CA VAL A 188 15.40 -6.77 -1.79
C VAL A 188 14.26 -7.12 -2.74
N HIS A 189 14.48 -8.08 -3.64
CA HIS A 189 13.41 -8.59 -4.49
C HIS A 189 12.32 -9.28 -3.67
N LEU A 190 12.69 -10.13 -2.72
CA LEU A 190 11.72 -10.79 -1.83
C LEU A 190 10.90 -9.78 -1.01
N TYR A 191 11.54 -8.77 -0.41
CA TYR A 191 10.82 -7.73 0.34
C TYR A 191 9.88 -6.92 -0.56
N SER A 192 10.31 -6.60 -1.78
CA SER A 192 9.47 -5.91 -2.76
C SER A 192 8.23 -6.73 -3.14
N TRP A 193 8.39 -8.04 -3.34
CA TRP A 193 7.27 -8.95 -3.61
C TRP A 193 6.31 -9.07 -2.43
N ILE A 194 6.83 -9.26 -1.21
CA ILE A 194 6.00 -9.30 0.01
C ILE A 194 5.19 -8.00 0.14
N LEU A 195 5.84 -6.85 -0.07
CA LEU A 195 5.18 -5.55 0.00
C LEU A 195 4.05 -5.43 -1.02
N ALA A 196 4.29 -5.83 -2.27
CA ALA A 196 3.29 -5.76 -3.33
C ALA A 196 2.08 -6.69 -3.05
N ILE A 197 2.33 -7.94 -2.66
CA ILE A 197 1.25 -8.91 -2.39
C ILE A 197 0.48 -8.53 -1.12
N ALA A 198 1.16 -8.09 -0.06
CA ALA A 198 0.50 -7.66 1.17
C ALA A 198 -0.35 -6.40 0.94
N PHE A 199 0.09 -5.51 0.05
CA PHE A 199 -0.70 -4.36 -0.36
C PHE A 199 -2.00 -4.77 -1.08
N ILE A 200 -1.92 -5.71 -2.04
CA ILE A 200 -3.11 -6.24 -2.73
C ILE A 200 -4.07 -6.91 -1.73
N GLN A 201 -3.53 -7.74 -0.83
CA GLN A 201 -4.31 -8.42 0.21
C GLN A 201 -5.00 -7.43 1.17
N THR A 202 -4.35 -6.30 1.46
CA THR A 202 -4.94 -5.24 2.30
C THR A 202 -6.19 -4.66 1.64
N GLY A 203 -6.09 -4.29 0.35
CA GLY A 203 -7.23 -3.77 -0.39
C GLY A 203 -8.37 -4.78 -0.43
N TRP A 204 -8.05 -6.05 -0.64
CA TRP A 204 -9.04 -7.11 -0.68
C TRP A 204 -9.72 -7.37 0.67
N GLY A 205 -8.95 -7.43 1.75
CA GLY A 205 -9.50 -7.59 3.10
C GLY A 205 -10.42 -6.45 3.52
N ILE A 206 -10.13 -5.21 3.07
CA ILE A 206 -11.01 -4.05 3.28
C ILE A 206 -12.31 -4.22 2.47
N CYS A 207 -12.23 -4.60 1.20
CA CYS A 207 -13.43 -4.83 0.39
C CYS A 207 -14.33 -5.93 1.00
N ALA A 208 -13.73 -7.06 1.42
CA ALA A 208 -14.46 -8.15 2.06
C ALA A 208 -15.11 -7.75 3.41
N ALA A 209 -14.48 -6.85 4.16
CA ALA A 209 -15.01 -6.34 5.42
C ALA A 209 -16.20 -5.39 5.22
N ILE A 210 -16.19 -4.58 4.15
CA ILE A 210 -17.24 -3.57 3.89
C ILE A 210 -18.45 -4.20 3.21
N ALA A 211 -18.20 -5.16 2.31
CA ALA A 211 -19.23 -5.67 1.43
C ALA A 211 -20.04 -6.84 2.01
N ASN A 212 -19.89 -7.11 3.30
CA ASN A 212 -20.67 -8.13 3.97
C ASN A 212 -22.00 -7.54 4.47
N ASP A 213 -23.11 -8.02 3.92
CA ASP A 213 -24.46 -7.58 4.28
C ASP A 213 -25.00 -8.21 5.56
N GLY A 214 -24.19 -9.00 6.27
CA GLY A 214 -24.51 -9.55 7.60
C GLY A 214 -24.85 -11.04 7.60
N ASP A 215 -24.99 -11.66 6.44
CA ASP A 215 -25.41 -13.06 6.31
C ASP A 215 -24.31 -14.07 6.67
N THR A 216 -23.02 -13.69 6.57
CA THR A 216 -21.91 -14.55 6.99
C THR A 216 -20.90 -13.79 7.87
N PRO A 217 -21.13 -13.66 9.19
CA PRO A 217 -20.23 -12.91 10.08
C PRO A 217 -18.78 -13.43 10.07
N ALA A 218 -18.57 -14.71 9.72
CA ALA A 218 -17.24 -15.28 9.56
C ALA A 218 -16.41 -14.57 8.48
N GLN A 219 -16.97 -14.31 7.29
CA GLN A 219 -16.22 -13.73 6.18
C GLN A 219 -15.76 -12.30 6.51
N MET A 220 -16.62 -11.50 7.13
CA MET A 220 -16.26 -10.17 7.62
C MET A 220 -15.10 -10.24 8.61
N VAL A 221 -15.17 -11.16 9.59
CA VAL A 221 -14.15 -11.31 10.63
C VAL A 221 -12.82 -11.75 10.02
N PHE A 222 -12.81 -12.82 9.22
CA PHE A 222 -11.57 -13.35 8.63
C PHE A 222 -10.99 -12.41 7.57
N GLY A 223 -11.82 -11.77 6.75
CA GLY A 223 -11.41 -10.74 5.80
C GLY A 223 -10.78 -9.52 6.48
N SER A 224 -11.39 -9.04 7.57
CA SER A 224 -10.85 -7.92 8.37
C SER A 224 -9.51 -8.26 9.01
N ILE A 225 -9.39 -9.44 9.63
CA ILE A 225 -8.15 -9.90 10.25
C ILE A 225 -7.05 -10.05 9.19
N ALA A 226 -7.37 -10.65 8.05
CA ALA A 226 -6.44 -10.80 6.94
C ALA A 226 -5.99 -9.44 6.36
N GLY A 227 -6.93 -8.50 6.20
CA GLY A 227 -6.64 -7.13 5.76
C GLY A 227 -5.74 -6.39 6.75
N PHE A 228 -5.98 -6.50 8.05
CA PHE A 228 -5.14 -5.89 9.08
C PHE A 228 -3.75 -6.53 9.15
N ALA A 229 -3.66 -7.87 9.09
CA ALA A 229 -2.38 -8.57 9.05
C ALA A 229 -1.57 -8.22 7.80
N ALA A 230 -2.25 -8.06 6.65
CA ALA A 230 -1.66 -7.57 5.42
C ALA A 230 -1.14 -6.14 5.58
N LEU A 231 -1.95 -5.25 6.18
CA LEU A 231 -1.59 -3.87 6.47
C LEU A 231 -0.36 -3.78 7.39
N PHE A 232 -0.29 -4.63 8.41
CA PHE A 232 0.88 -4.69 9.26
C PHE A 232 2.12 -5.19 8.49
N ASN A 233 1.95 -6.23 7.68
CA ASN A 233 3.05 -6.86 6.93
C ASN A 233 3.71 -5.90 5.93
N TRP A 234 2.96 -5.18 5.09
CA TRP A 234 3.57 -4.26 4.12
C TRP A 234 4.23 -3.03 4.79
N ILE A 235 3.67 -2.50 5.89
CA ILE A 235 4.32 -1.44 6.69
C ILE A 235 5.64 -1.98 7.25
N TRP A 236 5.61 -3.17 7.85
CA TRP A 236 6.79 -3.78 8.45
C TRP A 236 7.88 -4.09 7.42
N ALA A 237 7.50 -4.64 6.26
CA ALA A 237 8.41 -4.88 5.14
C ALA A 237 9.05 -3.58 4.64
N SER A 238 8.28 -2.48 4.56
CA SER A 238 8.78 -1.15 4.20
C SER A 238 9.82 -0.64 5.19
N VAL A 239 9.56 -0.80 6.50
CA VAL A 239 10.51 -0.44 7.56
C VAL A 239 11.79 -1.26 7.42
N LEU A 240 11.71 -2.59 7.36
CA LEU A 240 12.86 -3.47 7.25
C LEU A 240 13.67 -3.20 5.96
N LEU A 241 13.01 -2.92 4.84
CA LEU A 241 13.68 -2.56 3.59
C LEU A 241 14.50 -1.28 3.73
N SER A 242 14.01 -0.29 4.48
CA SER A 242 14.73 0.98 4.72
C SER A 242 16.02 0.82 5.54
N TYR A 243 16.10 -0.25 6.35
CA TYR A 243 17.27 -0.59 7.16
C TYR A 243 18.23 -1.57 6.47
N ASN A 244 17.81 -2.22 5.39
CA ASN A 244 18.61 -3.25 4.70
C ASN A 244 19.92 -2.71 4.05
N TYR A 245 20.07 -1.40 3.89
CA TYR A 245 21.24 -0.78 3.23
C TYR A 245 22.12 0.08 4.15
N ARG A 246 22.08 -0.14 5.48
CA ARG A 246 22.84 0.67 6.45
C ARG A 246 23.93 -0.16 7.15
N PRO A 247 25.08 -0.41 6.51
CA PRO A 247 26.15 -1.25 7.08
C PRO A 247 26.78 -0.66 8.35
N ASP A 248 26.85 0.66 8.45
CA ASP A 248 27.52 1.33 9.58
C ASP A 248 26.57 1.58 10.77
N SER A 249 25.30 1.18 10.65
CA SER A 249 24.29 1.34 11.70
C SER A 249 24.37 0.20 12.71
N ARG A 250 24.34 0.54 14.00
CA ARG A 250 24.24 -0.41 15.13
C ARG A 250 22.80 -0.64 15.61
N HIS A 251 21.82 -0.15 14.86
CA HIS A 251 20.42 -0.23 15.24
C HIS A 251 19.93 -1.70 15.30
N ALA A 252 19.06 -2.02 16.26
CA ALA A 252 18.54 -3.40 16.40
C ALA A 252 17.83 -3.90 15.12
N LEU A 253 17.13 -3.00 14.40
CA LEU A 253 16.46 -3.31 13.14
C LEU A 253 17.39 -3.61 11.96
N THR A 254 18.70 -3.31 12.06
CA THR A 254 19.67 -3.72 11.02
C THR A 254 20.24 -5.11 11.28
N SER A 255 19.96 -5.71 12.44
CA SER A 255 20.44 -7.05 12.81
C SER A 255 19.71 -8.13 12.02
N ALA A 256 20.44 -9.14 11.53
CA ALA A 256 19.85 -10.29 10.84
C ALA A 256 18.80 -11.00 11.72
N LYS A 257 18.97 -11.02 13.04
CA LYS A 257 17.99 -11.54 14.01
C LYS A 257 16.63 -10.88 13.87
N ALA A 258 16.60 -9.55 13.76
CA ALA A 258 15.35 -8.81 13.66
C ALA A 258 14.58 -9.19 12.39
N HIS A 259 15.28 -9.25 11.25
CA HIS A 259 14.67 -9.68 9.99
C HIS A 259 14.20 -11.14 10.02
N LEU A 260 15.03 -12.04 10.57
CA LEU A 260 14.73 -13.47 10.64
C LEU A 260 13.50 -13.74 11.52
N VAL A 261 13.49 -13.22 12.75
CA VAL A 261 12.37 -13.40 13.68
C VAL A 261 11.09 -12.79 13.10
N SER A 262 11.18 -11.60 12.50
CA SER A 262 10.02 -10.93 11.89
C SER A 262 9.34 -11.80 10.83
N TYR A 263 10.10 -12.27 9.83
CA TYR A 263 9.51 -13.05 8.74
C TYR A 263 9.16 -14.48 9.13
N ALA A 264 9.84 -15.06 10.14
CA ALA A 264 9.44 -16.34 10.71
C ALA A 264 8.07 -16.23 11.42
N THR A 265 7.87 -15.19 12.24
CA THR A 265 6.59 -14.93 12.91
C THR A 265 5.49 -14.63 11.89
N LEU A 266 5.76 -13.78 10.89
CA LEU A 266 4.79 -13.48 9.83
C LEU A 266 4.45 -14.73 9.01
N ALA A 267 5.39 -15.63 8.75
CA ALA A 267 5.11 -16.90 8.07
C ALA A 267 4.11 -17.76 8.85
N ILE A 268 4.25 -17.86 10.18
CA ILE A 268 3.33 -18.61 11.03
C ILE A 268 1.93 -17.95 11.03
N VAL A 269 1.88 -16.62 11.14
CA VAL A 269 0.62 -15.87 11.09
C VAL A 269 -0.08 -16.10 9.75
N TRP A 270 0.64 -15.96 8.63
CA TRP A 270 0.07 -16.20 7.31
C TRP A 270 -0.33 -17.66 7.08
N LEU A 271 0.38 -18.63 7.64
CA LEU A 271 -0.02 -20.03 7.60
C LEU A 271 -1.39 -20.23 8.27
N ALA A 272 -1.55 -19.75 9.50
CA ALA A 272 -2.80 -19.85 10.24
C ALA A 272 -3.95 -19.16 9.50
N LEU A 273 -3.75 -17.92 9.04
CA LEU A 273 -4.76 -17.18 8.28
C LEU A 273 -5.11 -17.85 6.95
N SER A 274 -4.12 -18.41 6.25
CA SER A 274 -4.37 -19.08 4.96
C SER A 274 -5.19 -20.35 5.15
N ILE A 275 -4.94 -21.12 6.22
CA ILE A 275 -5.78 -22.27 6.58
C ILE A 275 -7.21 -21.82 6.85
N CYS A 276 -7.42 -20.83 7.72
CA CYS A 276 -8.76 -20.33 8.04
C CYS A 276 -9.52 -19.76 6.82
N LEU A 277 -8.83 -19.04 5.93
CA LEU A 277 -9.42 -18.54 4.69
C LEU A 277 -9.76 -19.68 3.71
N THR A 278 -8.91 -20.69 3.62
CA THR A 278 -9.14 -21.86 2.74
C THR A 278 -10.29 -22.73 3.24
N GLU A 279 -10.42 -22.91 4.56
CA GLU A 279 -11.50 -23.69 5.19
C GLU A 279 -12.89 -23.09 4.95
N GLN A 280 -12.98 -21.79 4.66
CA GLN A 280 -14.25 -21.14 4.31
C GLN A 280 -14.67 -21.38 2.87
N LEU A 281 -13.74 -21.70 1.96
CA LEU A 281 -14.03 -21.81 0.53
C LEU A 281 -15.12 -22.83 0.20
N PRO A 282 -15.20 -24.04 0.81
CA PRO A 282 -16.27 -24.98 0.50
C PRO A 282 -17.66 -24.44 0.82
N HIS A 283 -17.78 -23.60 1.86
CA HIS A 283 -19.05 -22.96 2.22
C HIS A 283 -19.38 -21.81 1.27
N GLN A 284 -18.41 -20.94 1.02
CA GLN A 284 -18.56 -19.73 0.20
C GLN A 284 -18.68 -20.02 -1.30
N CYS A 285 -18.13 -21.14 -1.76
CA CYS A 285 -18.20 -21.61 -3.14
C CYS A 285 -19.26 -22.71 -3.33
N ASN A 286 -20.20 -22.86 -2.39
CA ASN A 286 -21.31 -23.80 -2.58
C ASN A 286 -22.43 -23.16 -3.41
N PHE A 287 -22.40 -23.42 -4.71
CA PHE A 287 -23.41 -22.92 -5.67
C PHE A 287 -24.75 -23.67 -5.62
N GLU A 288 -24.89 -24.70 -4.78
CA GLU A 288 -26.15 -25.43 -4.60
C GLU A 288 -27.12 -24.70 -3.66
N ILE A 289 -26.61 -23.81 -2.81
CA ILE A 289 -27.42 -23.01 -1.87
C ILE A 289 -28.02 -21.82 -2.63
N PRO A 290 -29.32 -21.51 -2.47
CA PRO A 290 -29.92 -20.32 -3.05
C PRO A 290 -29.14 -19.07 -2.62
N SER A 291 -28.55 -18.39 -3.60
CA SER A 291 -27.85 -17.11 -3.41
C SER A 291 -28.62 -16.00 -4.11
N ASP A 292 -28.46 -14.79 -3.60
CA ASP A 292 -28.76 -13.50 -4.22
C ASP A 292 -28.23 -13.31 -5.66
N GLY A 293 -27.44 -14.24 -6.20
CA GLY A 293 -26.84 -14.16 -7.53
C GLY A 293 -25.37 -13.74 -7.49
N GLU A 294 -24.84 -13.39 -6.32
CA GLU A 294 -23.47 -12.89 -6.15
C GLU A 294 -22.48 -13.94 -5.63
N ALA A 295 -22.93 -15.15 -5.28
CA ALA A 295 -22.06 -16.21 -4.74
C ALA A 295 -20.79 -16.48 -5.58
N SER A 296 -20.87 -16.33 -6.91
CA SER A 296 -19.71 -16.49 -7.79
C SER A 296 -18.64 -15.41 -7.57
N VAL A 297 -19.05 -14.18 -7.28
CA VAL A 297 -18.16 -13.05 -6.99
C VAL A 297 -17.52 -13.24 -5.61
N TRP A 298 -18.30 -13.63 -4.60
CA TRP A 298 -17.80 -13.89 -3.25
C TRP A 298 -16.85 -15.08 -3.18
N CYS A 299 -17.16 -16.17 -3.89
CA CYS A 299 -16.26 -17.31 -4.01
C CYS A 299 -14.92 -16.92 -4.66
N MET A 300 -14.94 -16.13 -5.75
CA MET A 300 -13.72 -15.60 -6.37
C MET A 300 -12.96 -14.68 -5.40
N GLY A 301 -13.73 -13.81 -4.71
CA GLY A 301 -13.42 -13.12 -3.45
C GLY A 301 -12.46 -13.89 -2.57
N ASP A 302 -13.04 -14.82 -1.85
CA ASP A 302 -12.36 -15.54 -0.79
C ASP A 302 -11.25 -16.44 -1.34
N SER A 303 -11.41 -16.98 -2.55
CA SER A 303 -10.38 -17.78 -3.23
C SER A 303 -9.11 -16.95 -3.51
N ALA A 304 -9.28 -15.71 -4.00
CA ALA A 304 -8.17 -14.80 -4.22
C ALA A 304 -7.50 -14.41 -2.89
N ALA A 305 -8.30 -14.11 -1.86
CA ALA A 305 -7.80 -13.78 -0.53
C ALA A 305 -6.96 -14.92 0.07
N ALA A 306 -7.45 -16.16 -0.04
CA ALA A 306 -6.74 -17.35 0.42
C ALA A 306 -5.45 -17.57 -0.37
N GLY A 307 -5.50 -17.46 -1.71
CA GLY A 307 -4.34 -17.60 -2.58
C GLY A 307 -3.23 -16.58 -2.28
N LEU A 308 -3.59 -15.31 -2.10
CA LEU A 308 -2.65 -14.25 -1.70
C LEU A 308 -2.06 -14.51 -0.30
N GLY A 309 -2.85 -15.03 0.63
CA GLY A 309 -2.38 -15.49 1.94
C GLY A 309 -1.30 -16.57 1.83
N TRP A 310 -1.55 -17.61 1.03
CA TRP A 310 -0.57 -18.68 0.78
C TRP A 310 0.72 -18.16 0.13
N ILE A 311 0.59 -17.25 -0.84
CA ILE A 311 1.75 -16.60 -1.49
C ILE A 311 2.57 -15.82 -0.45
N LEU A 312 1.92 -15.04 0.42
CA LEU A 312 2.61 -14.29 1.48
C LEU A 312 3.33 -15.22 2.46
N MET A 313 2.71 -16.33 2.84
CA MET A 313 3.33 -17.36 3.66
C MET A 313 4.61 -17.89 3.00
N ILE A 314 4.53 -18.31 1.73
CA ILE A 314 5.67 -18.86 0.98
C ILE A 314 6.80 -17.83 0.87
N LEU A 315 6.47 -16.57 0.55
CA LEU A 315 7.45 -15.50 0.45
C LEU A 315 8.12 -15.19 1.80
N CYS A 316 7.36 -15.22 2.90
CA CYS A 316 7.92 -15.05 4.26
C CYS A 316 8.86 -16.21 4.64
N ILE A 317 8.51 -17.45 4.32
CA ILE A 317 9.39 -18.61 4.51
C ILE A 317 10.66 -18.49 3.67
N ALA A 318 10.53 -18.21 2.36
CA ALA A 318 11.67 -18.07 1.47
C ALA A 318 12.63 -16.97 1.96
N THR A 319 12.08 -15.85 2.40
CA THR A 319 12.82 -14.74 3.00
C THR A 319 13.57 -15.18 4.26
N THR A 320 12.88 -15.88 5.16
CA THR A 320 13.47 -16.43 6.39
C THR A 320 14.63 -17.38 6.08
N ILE A 321 14.46 -18.29 5.12
CA ILE A 321 15.50 -19.24 4.68
C ILE A 321 16.71 -18.50 4.10
N VAL A 322 16.50 -17.48 3.28
CA VAL A 322 17.58 -16.68 2.69
C VAL A 322 18.37 -15.94 3.78
N ILE A 323 17.68 -15.33 4.75
CA ILE A 323 18.32 -14.66 5.88
C ILE A 323 19.07 -15.67 6.76
N TYR A 324 18.47 -16.82 7.06
CA TYR A 324 19.12 -17.87 7.85
C TYR A 324 20.38 -18.40 7.17
N LYS A 325 20.30 -18.79 5.89
CA LYS A 325 21.45 -19.28 5.12
C LYS A 325 22.56 -18.24 5.00
N SER A 326 22.21 -16.97 4.82
CA SER A 326 23.21 -15.89 4.76
C SER A 326 23.85 -15.61 6.13
N SER A 327 23.10 -15.77 7.22
CA SER A 327 23.62 -15.58 8.58
C SER A 327 24.52 -16.73 9.04
N CYS A 328 24.16 -17.99 8.73
CA CYS A 328 24.89 -19.18 9.17
C CYS A 328 26.16 -19.49 8.35
N ARG A 329 26.25 -19.05 7.09
CA ARG A 329 27.42 -19.35 6.24
C ARG A 329 28.62 -18.43 6.43
N GLY A 330 28.46 -17.32 7.16
CA GLY A 330 29.41 -16.20 7.06
C GLY A 330 30.07 -15.70 8.34
N SER A 331 29.76 -16.20 9.55
CA SER A 331 30.33 -15.57 10.75
C SER A 331 30.34 -16.45 12.01
N THR A 332 31.46 -16.42 12.74
CA THR A 332 31.59 -16.83 14.15
C THR A 332 30.78 -15.94 15.11
N MET A 333 30.39 -14.74 14.70
CA MET A 333 29.64 -13.77 15.52
C MET A 333 28.11 -13.97 15.50
N GLY A 334 27.61 -14.97 14.79
CA GLY A 334 26.20 -15.39 14.83
C GLY A 334 25.18 -14.37 14.31
N ILE A 335 23.89 -14.63 14.54
CA ILE A 335 22.72 -13.94 13.96
C ILE A 335 22.60 -12.46 14.42
N SER A 336 23.41 -12.02 15.37
CA SER A 336 23.43 -10.64 15.88
C SER A 336 24.03 -9.61 14.90
N VAL A 337 24.79 -10.04 13.90
CA VAL A 337 25.51 -9.14 12.98
C VAL A 337 24.55 -8.37 12.06
N ASN A 338 24.96 -7.15 11.68
CA ASN A 338 24.23 -6.31 10.74
C ASN A 338 24.13 -7.01 9.37
N ILE A 339 22.91 -7.11 8.83
CA ILE A 339 22.62 -7.85 7.61
C ILE A 339 23.33 -7.28 6.36
N ALA A 340 23.62 -5.97 6.37
CA ALA A 340 24.33 -5.29 5.28
C ALA A 340 25.85 -5.56 5.32
N LEU A 341 26.41 -6.01 6.45
CA LEU A 341 27.82 -6.40 6.54
C LEU A 341 28.06 -7.79 5.93
N TYR A 342 27.13 -8.73 6.12
CA TYR A 342 27.18 -10.04 5.46
C TYR A 342 27.24 -9.93 3.94
N ASP A 343 26.46 -9.01 3.40
CA ASP A 343 26.39 -8.77 1.97
C ASP A 343 27.74 -8.36 1.40
N ARG A 344 28.46 -7.45 2.07
CA ARG A 344 29.76 -6.93 1.59
C ARG A 344 30.86 -7.98 1.50
N GLY A 345 30.60 -9.23 1.90
CA GLY A 345 31.61 -10.27 1.87
C GLY A 345 32.70 -9.95 2.87
N TYR A 346 32.32 -9.58 4.10
CA TYR A 346 33.20 -9.61 5.27
C TYR A 346 33.54 -11.09 5.59
N GLN A 347 34.12 -11.79 4.60
CA GLN A 347 35.11 -12.82 4.82
C GLN A 347 36.39 -12.06 5.15
N GLU A 348 36.48 -11.49 6.35
CA GLU A 348 37.80 -11.35 6.92
C GLU A 348 38.32 -12.78 7.06
N THR A 349 39.25 -13.08 6.16
CA THR A 349 40.21 -14.16 6.29
C THR A 349 40.76 -14.12 7.71
N VAL A 350 40.29 -15.02 8.56
CA VAL A 350 41.01 -15.46 9.76
C VAL A 350 41.91 -16.61 9.35
#